data_AF-A0A3M1WP98-F1
#
_entry.id   AF-A0A3M1WP98-F1
#
_cell.length_a   1.000
_cell.length_b   1.000
_cell.length_c   1.000
_cell.angle_alpha   90.00
_cell.angle_beta   90.00
_cell.angle_gamma   90.00
#
_symmetry.space_group_name_H-M   'P 1'
#
loop_
_entity.id
_entity.type
_entity.pdbx_description
1 polymer ?
#
loop_
_entity_poly.entity_id
_entity_poly.type
_entity_poly.pdbx_seq_one_letter_code
_entity_poly.pdbx_strand_id
1 'polypeptide(L)'
;MVARHRDFDSLYDQYQVTARFEFWRRLYRNPRFFAGLVAVVAVAYLVFEAASPDPALPDLRPVPGPAWEVAAVPAAGMTLADDSLRITVPPTAFETLDGVPIEEPVSLRYRRLPGPPAYLASGLDFGPEAGLETPYTSLGLVELAAFSDSQQVRLRTGIEISVTMLTP
;
A
#
# COMPACT_ATOMS: atom_id res chain seq x y z
N MET A 1 -56.74 22.01 -6.33
CA MET A 1 -56.19 21.26 -5.16
C MET A 1 -56.32 19.78 -5.47
N VAL A 2 -55.21 19.11 -5.76
CA VAL A 2 -55.18 17.66 -6.02
C VAL A 2 -55.09 16.95 -4.66
N ALA A 3 -56.11 16.17 -4.31
CA ALA A 3 -56.12 15.41 -3.07
C ALA A 3 -54.99 14.35 -3.11
N ARG A 4 -53.95 14.54 -2.29
CA ARG A 4 -52.90 13.53 -2.05
C ARG A 4 -53.55 12.27 -1.48
N HIS A 5 -53.74 11.25 -2.31
CA HIS A 5 -54.23 9.95 -1.88
C HIS A 5 -53.13 9.24 -1.08
N ARG A 6 -53.27 9.27 0.24
CA ARG A 6 -52.43 8.56 1.22
C ARG A 6 -52.43 7.04 1.03
N ASP A 7 -53.33 6.54 0.18
CA ASP A 7 -53.54 5.13 -0.09
C ASP A 7 -52.67 4.60 -1.23
N PHE A 8 -52.05 5.45 -2.05
CA PHE A 8 -51.24 4.99 -3.19
C PHE A 8 -49.98 4.25 -2.75
N ASP A 9 -49.29 4.76 -1.71
CA ASP A 9 -48.09 4.12 -1.16
C ASP A 9 -48.43 2.74 -0.58
N SER A 10 -49.57 2.62 0.12
CA SER A 10 -50.02 1.34 0.69
C SER A 10 -50.42 0.32 -0.38
N LEU A 11 -51.07 0.76 -1.46
CA LEU A 11 -51.42 -0.08 -2.60
C LEU A 11 -50.17 -0.50 -3.39
N TYR A 12 -49.19 0.39 -3.50
CA TYR A 12 -47.92 0.11 -4.15
C TYR A 12 -47.10 -0.91 -3.37
N ASP A 13 -47.01 -0.76 -2.05
CA ASP A 13 -46.33 -1.72 -1.17
C ASP A 13 -47.01 -3.11 -1.20
N GLN A 14 -48.34 -3.17 -1.15
CA GLN A 14 -49.08 -4.43 -1.28
C GLN A 14 -48.90 -5.10 -2.66
N TYR A 15 -48.88 -4.30 -3.73
CA TYR A 15 -48.63 -4.80 -5.08
C TYR A 15 -47.21 -5.35 -5.20
N GLN A 16 -46.20 -4.63 -4.69
CA GLN A 16 -44.81 -5.09 -4.72
C GLN A 16 -44.63 -6.42 -3.98
N VAL A 17 -45.21 -6.57 -2.78
CA VAL A 17 -45.09 -7.81 -2.00
C VAL A 17 -45.75 -8.99 -2.71
N THR A 18 -46.97 -8.79 -3.23
CA THR A 18 -47.75 -9.86 -3.87
C THR A 18 -47.16 -10.27 -5.23
N ALA A 19 -46.83 -9.29 -6.07
CA ALA A 19 -46.24 -9.52 -7.39
C ALA A 19 -44.85 -10.17 -7.29
N ARG A 20 -44.03 -9.74 -6.31
CA ARG A 20 -42.72 -10.35 -6.05
C ARG A 20 -42.88 -11.81 -5.65
N PHE A 21 -43.82 -12.14 -4.76
CA PHE A 21 -44.01 -13.51 -4.29
C PHE A 21 -44.52 -14.46 -5.40
N GLU A 22 -45.48 -14.01 -6.23
CA GLU A 22 -45.98 -14.82 -7.36
C GLU A 22 -44.94 -14.99 -8.47
N PHE A 23 -44.16 -13.94 -8.77
CA PHE A 23 -43.08 -14.01 -9.74
C PHE A 23 -42.05 -15.08 -9.35
N TRP A 24 -41.53 -15.01 -8.11
CA TRP A 24 -40.58 -16.01 -7.61
C TRP A 24 -41.17 -17.42 -7.61
N ARG A 25 -42.43 -17.57 -7.18
CA ARG A 25 -43.10 -18.89 -7.15
C ARG A 25 -43.29 -19.50 -8.55
N ARG A 26 -43.61 -18.69 -9.57
CA ARG A 26 -43.72 -19.15 -10.97
C ARG A 26 -42.35 -19.44 -11.59
N LEU A 27 -41.35 -18.63 -11.26
CA LEU A 27 -39.97 -18.78 -11.74
C LEU A 27 -39.36 -20.11 -11.28
N TYR A 28 -39.53 -20.48 -10.01
CA TYR A 28 -39.00 -21.74 -9.45
C TYR A 28 -39.78 -22.99 -9.89
N ARG A 29 -41.06 -22.85 -10.27
CA ARG A 29 -41.91 -24.01 -10.60
C ARG A 29 -41.75 -24.46 -12.05
N ASN A 30 -41.16 -23.64 -12.93
CA ASN A 30 -40.96 -23.98 -14.33
C ASN A 30 -39.47 -23.82 -14.70
N PRO A 31 -38.74 -24.93 -14.89
CA PRO A 31 -37.30 -24.90 -15.14
C PRO A 31 -36.93 -24.14 -16.43
N ARG A 32 -37.86 -24.01 -17.40
CA ARG A 32 -37.61 -23.26 -18.63
C ARG A 32 -37.52 -21.75 -18.40
N PHE A 33 -38.33 -21.19 -17.49
CA PHE A 33 -38.25 -19.77 -17.16
C PHE A 33 -36.98 -19.45 -16.36
N PHE A 34 -36.57 -20.34 -15.47
CA PHE A 34 -35.31 -20.20 -14.75
C PHE A 34 -34.10 -20.24 -15.70
N ALA A 35 -34.06 -21.22 -16.62
CA ALA A 35 -33.02 -21.30 -17.64
C ALA A 35 -32.99 -20.05 -18.54
N GLY A 36 -34.15 -19.53 -18.93
CA GLY A 36 -34.25 -18.28 -19.69
C GLY A 36 -33.69 -17.07 -18.93
N LEU A 37 -33.99 -16.94 -17.63
CA LEU A 37 -33.45 -15.86 -16.80
C LEU A 37 -31.93 -15.96 -16.66
N VAL A 38 -31.40 -17.15 -16.40
CA VAL A 38 -29.95 -17.38 -16.30
C VAL A 38 -29.26 -17.03 -17.62
N ALA A 39 -29.86 -17.40 -18.76
CA ALA A 39 -29.32 -17.04 -20.08
C ALA A 39 -29.29 -15.52 -20.29
N VAL A 40 -30.34 -14.79 -19.89
CA VAL A 40 -30.37 -13.32 -19.98
C VAL A 40 -29.29 -12.70 -19.09
N VAL A 41 -29.12 -13.17 -17.86
CA VAL A 41 -28.07 -12.68 -16.94
C VAL A 41 -26.68 -12.98 -17.49
N ALA A 42 -26.46 -14.17 -18.03
CA ALA A 42 -25.18 -14.55 -18.63
C ALA A 42 -24.84 -13.70 -19.86
N VAL A 43 -25.81 -13.44 -20.74
CA VAL A 43 -25.62 -12.55 -21.89
C VAL A 43 -25.35 -11.11 -21.43
N ALA A 44 -26.08 -10.62 -20.44
CA ALA A 44 -25.85 -9.28 -19.88
C ALA A 44 -24.45 -9.15 -19.26
N TYR A 45 -23.98 -10.18 -18.56
CA TYR A 45 -22.62 -10.25 -18.01
C TYR A 45 -21.57 -10.22 -19.12
N LEU A 46 -21.71 -11.05 -20.16
CA LEU A 46 -20.78 -11.08 -21.29
C LEU A 46 -20.74 -9.75 -22.06
N VAL A 47 -21.90 -9.10 -22.24
CA VAL A 47 -21.97 -7.77 -22.87
C VAL A 47 -21.30 -6.72 -21.97
N PHE A 48 -21.51 -6.78 -20.66
CA PHE A 48 -20.87 -5.87 -19.72
C PHE A 48 -19.35 -6.06 -19.68
N GLU A 49 -18.86 -7.31 -19.68
CA GLU A 49 -17.44 -7.63 -19.72
C GLU A 49 -16.80 -7.17 -21.04
N ALA A 50 -17.45 -7.42 -22.19
CA ALA A 50 -16.98 -6.97 -23.49
C ALA A 50 -17.03 -5.44 -23.67
N ALA A 51 -17.98 -4.77 -23.01
CA ALA A 51 -18.16 -3.32 -23.06
C ALA A 51 -17.46 -2.58 -21.93
N SER A 52 -16.86 -3.28 -20.97
CA SER A 52 -16.01 -2.69 -19.94
C SER A 52 -14.64 -2.50 -20.58
N PRO A 53 -14.28 -1.30 -21.05
CA PRO A 53 -12.89 -1.04 -21.37
C PRO A 53 -12.09 -1.34 -20.10
N ASP A 54 -11.06 -2.16 -20.24
CA ASP A 54 -10.04 -2.31 -19.20
C ASP A 54 -9.66 -0.88 -18.81
N PRO A 55 -9.92 -0.42 -17.57
CA PRO A 55 -9.65 0.95 -17.21
C PRO A 55 -8.16 1.13 -17.45
N ALA A 56 -7.81 1.87 -18.51
CA ALA A 56 -6.44 2.12 -18.86
C ALA A 56 -5.78 2.64 -17.59
N LEU A 57 -4.90 1.83 -17.00
CA LEU A 57 -4.21 2.23 -15.79
C LEU A 57 -3.59 3.58 -16.14
N PRO A 58 -3.83 4.63 -15.33
CA PRO A 58 -3.22 5.92 -15.59
C PRO A 58 -1.73 5.67 -15.81
N ASP A 59 -1.13 6.36 -16.79
CA ASP A 59 0.31 6.32 -17.03
C ASP A 59 1.00 6.83 -15.77
N LEU A 60 1.26 5.92 -14.82
CA LEU A 60 1.92 6.19 -13.56
C LEU A 60 3.39 6.38 -13.87
N ARG A 61 3.72 7.56 -14.38
CA ARG A 61 5.11 7.97 -14.51
C ARG A 61 5.69 8.00 -13.10
N PRO A 62 6.86 7.36 -12.87
CA PRO A 62 7.51 7.42 -11.59
C PRO A 62 7.79 8.89 -11.28
N VAL A 63 7.13 9.40 -10.24
CA VAL A 63 7.44 10.72 -9.71
C VAL A 63 8.85 10.59 -9.11
N PRO A 64 9.83 11.41 -9.53
CA PRO A 64 11.15 11.36 -8.94
C PRO A 64 11.03 11.65 -7.44
N GLY A 65 11.44 10.67 -6.64
CA GLY A 65 11.46 10.81 -5.18
C GLY A 65 12.47 11.85 -4.71
N PRO A 66 12.47 12.19 -3.42
CA PRO A 66 13.49 13.06 -2.84
C PRO A 66 14.89 12.48 -3.09
N ALA A 67 15.86 13.39 -3.27
CA ALA A 67 17.26 13.04 -3.51
C ALA A 67 17.86 12.33 -2.29
N TRP A 68 18.82 11.44 -2.55
CA TRP A 68 19.59 10.78 -1.51
C TRP A 68 20.70 11.70 -1.02
N GLU A 69 20.79 11.85 0.30
CA GLU A 69 21.93 12.42 0.99
C GLU A 69 22.91 11.30 1.36
N VAL A 70 24.20 11.60 1.41
CA VAL A 70 25.26 10.61 1.67
C VAL A 70 26.14 11.08 2.83
N ALA A 71 26.28 10.20 3.82
CA ALA A 71 27.16 10.38 4.97
C ALA A 71 28.13 9.21 5.09
N ALA A 72 29.35 9.47 5.56
CA ALA A 72 30.31 8.42 5.90
C ALA A 72 30.18 8.08 7.38
N VAL A 73 29.87 6.82 7.69
CA VAL A 73 29.81 6.26 9.04
C VAL A 73 31.15 5.60 9.34
N PRO A 74 31.97 6.15 10.24
CA PRO A 74 33.21 5.50 10.64
C PRO A 74 32.93 4.27 11.50
N ALA A 75 33.91 3.37 11.62
CA ALA A 75 33.80 2.13 12.38
C ALA A 75 33.38 2.32 13.85
N ALA A 76 33.73 3.47 14.44
CA ALA A 76 33.36 3.86 15.80
C ALA A 76 31.88 4.25 15.97
N GLY A 77 31.10 4.27 14.88
CA GLY A 77 29.74 4.79 14.84
C GLY A 77 29.72 6.29 14.51
N MET A 78 28.51 6.82 14.33
CA MET A 78 28.29 8.20 13.91
C MET A 78 27.08 8.78 14.61
N THR A 79 27.09 10.08 14.89
CA THR A 79 25.86 10.86 15.05
C THR A 79 25.84 11.92 13.96
N LEU A 80 24.96 11.74 12.98
CA LEU A 80 24.60 12.79 12.04
C LEU A 80 23.51 13.63 12.70
N ALA A 81 23.69 14.96 12.70
CA ALA A 81 22.64 15.89 13.10
C ALA A 81 22.59 17.03 12.10
N ASP A 82 21.43 17.22 11.49
CA ASP A 82 21.06 18.44 10.77
C ASP A 82 19.99 19.22 11.58
N ASP A 83 19.47 20.33 11.05
CA ASP A 83 18.50 21.19 11.74
C ASP A 83 17.18 20.50 12.12
N SER A 84 16.89 19.33 11.53
CA SER A 84 15.58 18.67 11.60
C SER A 84 15.65 17.15 11.83
N LEU A 85 16.85 16.57 11.80
CA LEU A 85 17.07 15.13 11.83
C LEU A 85 18.36 14.81 12.57
N ARG A 86 18.28 13.86 13.50
CA ARG A 86 19.42 13.24 14.15
C ARG A 86 19.40 11.74 13.89
N ILE A 87 20.47 11.20 13.31
CA ILE A 87 20.68 9.77 13.11
C ILE A 87 21.90 9.35 13.92
N THR A 88 21.71 8.42 14.86
CA THR A 88 22.80 7.83 15.64
C THR A 88 22.97 6.38 15.22
N VAL A 89 24.14 6.08 14.65
CA VAL A 89 24.56 4.75 14.21
C VAL A 89 25.62 4.23 15.19
N PRO A 90 25.40 3.12 15.89
CA PRO A 90 26.40 2.56 16.80
C PRO A 90 27.59 1.96 16.03
N PRO A 91 28.74 1.76 16.69
CA PRO A 91 29.86 1.02 16.10
C PRO A 91 29.44 -0.40 15.71
N THR A 92 30.04 -0.95 14.64
CA THR A 92 29.77 -2.32 14.16
C THR A 92 28.30 -2.60 13.83
N ALA A 93 27.54 -1.58 13.45
CA ALA A 93 26.11 -1.72 13.17
C ALA A 93 25.82 -2.57 11.92
N PHE A 94 26.79 -2.71 11.01
CA PHE A 94 26.57 -3.28 9.70
C PHE A 94 27.27 -4.62 9.52
N GLU A 95 26.67 -5.46 8.70
CA GLU A 95 27.21 -6.72 8.23
C GLU A 95 26.92 -6.91 6.74
N THR A 96 27.70 -7.75 6.07
CA THR A 96 27.42 -8.16 4.69
C THR A 96 26.10 -8.93 4.63
N LEU A 97 25.56 -9.14 3.43
CA LEU A 97 24.35 -9.94 3.24
C LEU A 97 24.52 -11.39 3.73
N ASP A 98 25.77 -11.89 3.74
CA ASP A 98 26.14 -13.21 4.27
C ASP A 98 26.31 -13.23 5.81
N GLY A 99 26.11 -12.09 6.48
CA GLY A 99 26.21 -11.97 7.94
C GLY A 99 27.63 -11.76 8.47
N VAL A 100 28.58 -11.35 7.64
CA VAL A 100 29.95 -11.05 8.09
C VAL A 100 30.01 -9.61 8.63
N PRO A 101 30.47 -9.38 9.87
CA PRO A 101 30.58 -8.03 10.43
C PRO A 101 31.52 -7.15 9.60
N ILE A 102 31.14 -5.88 9.44
CA ILE A 102 31.95 -4.89 8.73
C ILE A 102 32.64 -3.99 9.75
N GLU A 103 33.97 -4.01 9.74
CA GLU A 103 34.82 -3.15 10.60
C GLU A 103 35.27 -1.88 9.88
N GLU A 104 35.01 -1.79 8.58
CA GLU A 104 35.41 -0.67 7.73
C GLU A 104 34.35 0.45 7.72
N PRO A 105 34.71 1.68 7.29
CA PRO A 105 33.74 2.75 7.13
C PRO A 105 32.62 2.38 6.13
N VAL A 106 31.39 2.74 6.48
CA VAL A 106 30.20 2.46 5.67
C VAL A 106 29.62 3.78 5.16
N SER A 107 29.27 3.85 3.89
CA SER A 107 28.52 4.95 3.32
C SER A 107 27.02 4.76 3.62
N LEU A 108 26.49 5.63 4.47
CA LEU A 108 25.05 5.71 4.75
C LEU A 108 24.41 6.68 3.76
N ARG A 109 23.48 6.18 2.97
CA ARG A 109 22.58 6.98 2.16
C ARG A 109 21.26 7.11 2.89
N TYR A 110 20.74 8.33 3.00
CA TYR A 110 19.45 8.57 3.63
C TYR A 110 18.65 9.61 2.85
N ARG A 111 17.33 9.54 2.94
CA ARG A 111 16.44 10.58 2.43
C ARG A 111 15.19 10.70 3.28
N ARG A 112 14.67 11.92 3.36
CA ARG A 112 13.42 12.22 4.08
C ARG A 112 12.24 12.05 3.15
N LEU A 113 11.19 11.40 3.64
CA LEU A 113 9.93 11.19 2.96
C LEU A 113 8.94 12.21 3.52
N PRO A 114 8.54 13.25 2.77
CA PRO A 114 7.76 14.37 3.29
C PRO A 114 6.30 14.03 3.65
N GLY A 115 5.87 12.77 3.50
CA GLY A 115 4.54 12.33 3.88
C GLY A 115 4.06 11.07 3.16
N PRO A 116 2.78 10.70 3.34
CA PRO A 116 2.19 9.46 2.83
C PRO A 116 2.43 9.15 1.34
N PRO A 117 2.35 10.12 0.41
CA PRO A 117 2.60 9.86 -1.00
C PRO A 117 4.05 9.43 -1.28
N ALA A 118 5.01 9.95 -0.51
CA ALA A 118 6.42 9.60 -0.67
C ALA A 118 6.72 8.17 -0.19
N TYR A 119 5.95 7.65 0.78
CA TYR A 119 6.03 6.24 1.18
C TYR A 119 5.62 5.30 0.05
N LEU A 120 4.49 5.58 -0.60
CA LEU A 120 4.03 4.78 -1.73
C LEU A 120 5.02 4.83 -2.91
N ALA A 121 5.57 6.01 -3.18
CA ALA A 121 6.56 6.20 -4.24
C ALA A 121 7.93 5.58 -3.92
N SER A 122 8.26 5.37 -2.64
CA SER A 122 9.53 4.76 -2.23
C SER A 122 9.56 3.24 -2.48
N GLY A 123 8.41 2.60 -2.67
CA GLY A 123 8.33 1.15 -2.82
C GLY A 123 8.69 0.37 -1.56
N LEU A 124 8.76 1.05 -0.40
CA LEU A 124 9.00 0.43 0.90
C LEU A 124 7.80 -0.47 1.26
N ASP A 125 8.09 -1.72 1.62
CA ASP A 125 7.10 -2.61 2.20
C ASP A 125 6.95 -2.29 3.69
N PHE A 126 5.71 -2.05 4.14
CA PHE A 126 5.38 -1.68 5.53
C PHE A 126 4.75 -2.86 6.30
N GLY A 127 4.90 -4.09 5.79
CA GLY A 127 4.44 -5.29 6.49
C GLY A 127 5.02 -5.42 7.91
N PRO A 128 4.39 -6.23 8.80
CA PRO A 128 4.90 -6.49 10.15
C PRO A 128 6.31 -7.12 10.18
N GLU A 129 6.80 -7.60 9.04
CA GLU A 129 8.14 -8.16 8.82
C GLU A 129 9.16 -7.17 8.24
N ALA A 130 8.74 -5.92 7.94
CA ALA A 130 9.60 -4.86 7.37
C ALA A 130 10.79 -4.46 8.27
N GLY A 131 10.91 -5.06 9.46
CA GLY A 131 11.95 -4.79 10.43
C GLY A 131 13.23 -5.63 10.32
N LEU A 132 13.26 -6.75 9.58
CA LEU A 132 14.36 -7.72 9.82
C LEU A 132 14.97 -8.44 8.60
N GLU A 133 14.42 -8.34 7.39
CA GLU A 133 15.00 -9.03 6.22
C GLU A 133 15.28 -8.13 5.01
N THR A 134 14.75 -6.90 5.00
CA THR A 134 14.98 -5.95 3.90
C THR A 134 16.25 -5.13 4.13
N PRO A 135 17.08 -4.90 3.11
CA PRO A 135 18.32 -4.12 3.24
C PRO A 135 18.08 -2.60 3.33
N TYR A 136 16.81 -2.23 3.56
CA TYR A 136 16.32 -0.88 3.80
C TYR A 136 15.61 -0.91 5.15
N THR A 137 16.01 -0.04 6.06
CA THR A 137 15.28 0.18 7.32
C THR A 137 14.47 1.46 7.16
N SER A 138 13.14 1.34 7.13
CA SER A 138 12.23 2.48 7.20
C SER A 138 11.97 2.80 8.66
N LEU A 139 12.50 3.94 9.14
CA LEU A 139 12.21 4.45 10.48
C LEU A 139 11.24 5.63 10.34
N GLY A 140 10.02 5.34 9.86
CA GLY A 140 8.98 6.34 9.61
C GLY A 140 9.28 7.22 8.38
N LEU A 141 9.49 8.52 8.60
CA LEU A 141 9.71 9.56 7.57
C LEU A 141 11.10 9.51 6.92
N VAL A 142 11.94 8.52 7.20
CA VAL A 142 13.32 8.45 6.69
C VAL A 142 13.58 7.06 6.12
N GLU A 143 14.14 7.06 4.91
CA GLU A 143 14.66 5.86 4.27
C GLU A 143 16.18 5.83 4.42
N LEU A 144 16.72 4.67 4.80
CA LEU A 144 18.14 4.45 5.07
C LEU A 144 18.64 3.27 4.23
N ALA A 145 19.80 3.43 3.61
CA ALA A 145 20.53 2.39 2.91
C ALA A 145 22.02 2.52 3.19
N ALA A 146 22.69 1.41 3.47
CA ALA A 146 24.10 1.39 3.83
C ALA A 146 24.94 0.66 2.77
N PHE A 147 26.14 1.14 2.50
CA PHE A 147 27.04 0.59 1.48
C PHE A 147 28.49 0.51 1.96
N SER A 148 29.17 -0.59 1.67
CA SER A 148 30.62 -0.76 1.81
C SER A 148 31.18 -1.11 0.43
N ASP A 149 32.18 -0.37 -0.05
CA ASP A 149 32.77 -0.56 -1.39
C ASP A 149 31.75 -0.67 -2.54
N SER A 150 30.69 0.15 -2.48
CA SER A 150 29.56 0.13 -3.43
C SER A 150 28.65 -1.10 -3.37
N GLN A 151 28.93 -2.05 -2.48
CA GLN A 151 28.03 -3.17 -2.18
C GLN A 151 27.08 -2.77 -1.04
N GLN A 152 25.81 -3.14 -1.17
CA GLN A 152 24.81 -2.89 -0.14
C GLN A 152 25.05 -3.82 1.06
N VAL A 153 24.94 -3.26 2.26
CA VAL A 153 25.16 -3.96 3.53
C VAL A 153 23.88 -3.88 4.35
N ARG A 154 23.70 -4.81 5.28
CA ARG A 154 22.51 -4.87 6.14
C ARG A 154 22.85 -4.48 7.56
N LEU A 155 21.83 -4.06 8.30
CA LEU A 155 21.94 -3.86 9.74
C LEU A 155 22.10 -5.21 10.43
N ARG A 156 23.05 -5.33 11.35
CA ARG A 156 23.23 -6.52 12.16
C ARG A 156 22.01 -6.76 13.04
N THR A 157 21.60 -8.02 13.15
CA THR A 157 20.46 -8.41 13.98
C THR A 157 20.67 -7.97 15.44
N GLY A 158 19.66 -7.33 16.04
CA GLY A 158 19.70 -6.86 17.42
C GLY A 158 20.44 -5.54 17.65
N ILE A 159 20.91 -4.88 16.58
CA ILE A 159 21.41 -3.50 16.64
C ILE A 159 20.29 -2.53 16.26
N GLU A 160 20.20 -1.43 16.98
CA GLU A 160 19.21 -0.38 16.74
C GLU A 160 19.92 0.91 16.28
N ILE A 161 19.41 1.50 15.19
CA ILE A 161 19.78 2.85 14.77
C ILE A 161 18.72 3.80 15.33
N SER A 162 19.15 4.80 16.10
CA SER A 162 18.24 5.82 16.63
C SER A 162 18.06 6.94 15.61
N VAL A 163 16.82 7.19 15.22
CA VAL A 163 16.45 8.31 14.35
C VAL A 163 15.49 9.22 15.12
N THR A 164 15.87 10.48 15.29
CA THR A 164 15.07 11.48 15.98
C THR A 164 14.83 12.66 15.05
N MET A 165 13.55 12.98 14.80
CA MET A 165 13.18 14.23 14.14
C MET A 165 13.34 15.37 15.14
N LEU A 166 14.14 16.36 14.79
CA LEU A 166 14.27 17.59 15.57
C LEU A 166 13.14 18.52 15.13
N THR A 167 12.35 18.96 16.10
CA THR A 167 11.36 20.03 15.83
C THR A 167 12.13 21.35 15.85
N PRO A 168 11.99 22.21 14.82
CA PRO A 168 12.65 23.51 14.80
C PRO A 168 12.19 24.41 15.96
#